data_AF-A0A961CAI8-F1
#
_entry.id   AF-A0A961CAI8-F1
#
_cell.length_a   1.000
_cell.length_b   1.000
_cell.length_c   1.000
_cell.angle_alpha   90.00
_cell.angle_beta   90.00
_cell.angle_gamma   90.00
#
_symmetry.space_group_name_H-M   'P 1'
#
loop_
_entity.id
_entity.type
_entity.pdbx_description
1 polymer ?
#
loop_
_entity_poly.entity_id
_entity_poly.type
_entity_poly.pdbx_seq_one_letter_code
_entity_poly.pdbx_strand_id
1 'polypeptide(L)' 'MSLRPERFGALVYSFDTRRLSFLKHRDLVRVVEALGTHESVRETLEAESIDTERWPSFLNALTTLVESEMINEL' A
#
# COMPACT_ATOMS: atom_id res chain seq x y z
N MET A 1 5.81 5.65 8.70
CA MET A 1 4.65 6.34 8.08
C MET A 1 3.43 6.28 8.99
N SER A 2 2.39 7.06 8.72
CA SER A 2 1.06 6.95 9.34
C SER A 2 -0.03 6.87 8.27
N LEU A 3 -1.05 6.06 8.52
CA LEU A 3 -2.24 5.91 7.67
C LEU A 3 -3.45 6.49 8.38
N ARG A 4 -4.18 7.37 7.69
CA ARG A 4 -5.46 7.89 8.14
C ARG A 4 -6.57 7.39 7.22
N PRO A 5 -7.46 6.49 7.69
CA PRO A 5 -8.58 5.99 6.91
C PRO A 5 -9.54 7.10 6.47
N GLU A 6 -10.02 7.00 5.24
CA GLU A 6 -11.01 7.89 4.64
C GLU A 6 -12.04 7.07 3.84
N ARG A 7 -13.22 7.65 3.53
CA ARG A 7 -14.32 6.89 2.87
C ARG A 7 -13.91 6.22 1.55
N PHE A 8 -12.91 6.76 0.87
CA PHE A 8 -12.40 6.31 -0.41
C PHE A 8 -11.09 5.49 -0.33
N GLY A 9 -10.48 5.35 0.86
CA GLY A 9 -9.12 4.81 0.98
C GLY A 9 -8.38 5.38 2.19
N ALA A 10 -7.20 5.96 2.01
CA ALA A 10 -6.45 6.56 3.12
C ALA A 10 -5.51 7.69 2.69
N LEU A 11 -5.27 8.62 3.61
CA LEU A 11 -4.14 9.54 3.54
C LEU A 11 -2.91 8.88 4.16
N VAL A 12 -1.79 8.88 3.44
CA VAL A 12 -0.50 8.36 3.90
C VAL A 12 0.42 9.53 4.18
N TYR A 13 1.03 9.53 5.36
CA TYR A 13 2.06 10.50 5.72
C TYR A 13 3.40 9.82 6.00
N SER A 14 4.44 10.19 5.26
CA SER A 14 5.82 9.79 5.54
C SER A 14 6.45 10.80 6.50
N PHE A 15 6.88 10.35 7.67
CA PHE A 15 7.54 11.21 8.66
C PHE A 15 8.97 11.55 8.24
N ASP A 16 9.62 10.64 7.51
CA ASP A 16 10.99 10.75 7.03
C ASP A 16 11.11 11.85 5.96
N THR A 17 10.23 11.83 4.96
CA THR A 17 10.24 12.80 3.86
C THR A 17 9.26 13.96 4.04
N ARG A 18 8.42 13.93 5.08
CA ARG A 18 7.31 14.88 5.33
C ARG A 18 6.33 14.99 4.17
N ARG A 19 6.20 13.93 3.37
CA ARG A 19 5.30 13.86 2.21
C ARG A 19 3.94 13.30 2.60
N LEU A 20 2.93 13.79 1.89
CA LEU A 20 1.54 13.32 1.99
C LEU A 20 1.14 12.73 0.64
N SER A 21 0.61 11.51 0.65
CA SER A 21 0.04 10.85 -0.53
C SER A 21 -1.35 10.31 -0.22
N PHE A 22 -2.09 9.98 -1.28
CA PHE A 22 -3.45 9.50 -1.16
C PHE A 22 -3.61 8.12 -1.81
N LEU A 23 -3.99 7.12 -1.01
CA LEU A 23 -4.35 5.78 -1.48
C LEU A 23 -5.83 5.78 -1.86
N LYS A 24 -6.09 5.69 -3.16
CA LYS A 24 -7.43 5.86 -3.76
C LYS A 24 -8.37 4.65 -3.58
N HIS A 25 -7.91 3.58 -2.95
CA HIS A 25 -8.70 2.35 -2.75
C HIS A 25 -8.44 1.74 -1.39
N ARG A 26 -9.52 1.31 -0.72
CA ARG A 26 -9.47 0.59 0.56
C ARG A 26 -8.65 -0.71 0.48
N ASP A 27 -8.69 -1.39 -0.65
CA ASP A 27 -7.90 -2.61 -0.84
C ASP A 27 -6.41 -2.32 -0.83
N LEU A 28 -5.97 -1.21 -1.43
CA LEU A 28 -4.57 -0.81 -1.39
C LEU A 28 -4.14 -0.44 0.04
N VAL A 29 -5.04 0.18 0.81
CA VAL A 29 -4.78 0.45 2.24
C VAL A 29 -4.55 -0.86 3.00
N ARG A 30 -5.46 -1.83 2.84
CA ARG A 30 -5.35 -3.14 3.50
C ARG A 30 -4.05 -3.85 3.15
N VAL A 31 -3.70 -3.89 1.86
CA VAL A 31 -2.44 -4.49 1.41
C VAL A 31 -1.24 -3.77 2.04
N VAL A 32 -1.22 -2.43 2.03
CA VAL A 32 -0.11 -1.66 2.63
C VAL A 32 -0.01 -1.88 4.15
N GLU A 33 -1.13 -2.04 4.86
CA GLU A 33 -1.14 -2.37 6.29
C GLU A 33 -0.62 -3.78 6.57
N ALA A 34 -0.91 -4.74 5.68
CA ALA A 34 -0.53 -6.15 5.80
C ALA A 34 0.87 -6.48 5.24
N LEU A 35 1.52 -5.58 4.49
CA LEU A 35 2.87 -5.84 3.95
C LEU A 35 3.89 -6.23 5.02
N GLY A 36 3.78 -5.66 6.23
CA GLY A 36 4.68 -5.98 7.34
C GLY A 36 4.42 -7.32 8.03
N THR A 37 3.38 -8.06 7.61
CA THR A 37 2.97 -9.35 8.23
C THR A 37 3.25 -10.56 7.36
N HIS A 38 3.73 -10.36 6.13
CA HIS A 38 3.99 -11.43 5.15
C HIS A 38 5.41 -11.32 4.58
N GLU A 39 5.94 -12.42 4.06
CA GLU A 39 7.32 -12.46 3.53
C GLU A 39 7.42 -11.89 2.12
N SER A 40 6.29 -11.63 1.44
CA SER A 40 6.27 -11.01 0.12
C SER A 40 4.97 -10.28 -0.20
N VAL A 41 5.04 -9.35 -1.16
CA VAL A 41 3.86 -8.74 -1.76
C VAL A 41 2.87 -9.79 -2.29
N ARG A 42 3.35 -10.87 -2.92
CA ARG A 42 2.49 -11.93 -3.45
C ARG A 42 1.66 -12.56 -2.34
N GLU A 43 2.31 -12.98 -1.27
CA GLU A 43 1.65 -13.60 -0.12
C GLU A 43 0.65 -12.63 0.51
N THR A 44 0.98 -11.33 0.58
CA THR A 44 0.06 -10.29 1.06
C THR A 44 -1.18 -10.17 0.18
N LEU A 45 -1.03 -10.15 -1.15
CA LEU A 45 -2.15 -10.05 -2.09
C LEU A 45 -3.05 -11.30 -2.04
N GLU A 46 -2.47 -12.48 -1.84
CA GLU A 46 -3.20 -13.73 -1.64
C GLU A 46 -3.97 -13.71 -0.31
N ALA A 47 -3.31 -13.33 0.80
CA ALA A 47 -3.92 -13.26 2.13
C ALA A 47 -5.09 -12.26 2.19
N GLU A 48 -4.95 -11.11 1.51
CA GLU A 48 -6.01 -10.09 1.40
C GLU A 48 -7.08 -10.44 0.35
N SER A 49 -7.01 -11.63 -0.25
CA SER A 49 -7.97 -12.13 -1.25
C SER A 49 -8.16 -11.16 -2.43
N ILE A 50 -7.07 -10.54 -2.88
CA ILE A 50 -7.09 -9.65 -4.04
C ILE A 50 -7.16 -10.50 -5.31
N ASP A 51 -8.11 -10.17 -6.18
CA ASP A 51 -8.23 -10.80 -7.49
C ASP A 51 -6.90 -10.69 -8.27
N THR A 52 -6.41 -11.83 -8.75
CA THR A 52 -5.19 -11.96 -9.56
C THR A 52 -5.18 -11.03 -10.78
N GLU A 53 -6.33 -10.73 -11.39
CA GLU A 53 -6.41 -9.79 -12.52
C GLU A 53 -6.03 -8.36 -12.12
N ARG A 54 -6.18 -8.02 -10.84
CA ARG A 54 -5.88 -6.68 -10.31
C ARG A 54 -4.43 -6.55 -9.84
N TRP A 55 -3.71 -7.65 -9.63
CA TRP A 55 -2.35 -7.64 -9.07
C TRP A 55 -1.39 -6.70 -9.79
N PRO A 56 -1.37 -6.60 -11.14
CA PRO A 56 -0.49 -5.64 -11.81
C PRO A 56 -0.71 -4.19 -11.35
N SER A 57 -1.96 -3.79 -11.08
CA SER A 57 -2.26 -2.45 -10.57
C SER A 57 -1.77 -2.22 -9.14
N PHE A 58 -1.80 -3.25 -8.29
CA PHE A 58 -1.27 -3.16 -6.93
C PHE A 58 0.25 -3.07 -6.96
N LEU A 59 0.91 -3.91 -7.75
CA LEU A 59 2.36 -3.87 -7.91
C LEU A 59 2.82 -2.48 -8.40
N ASN A 60 2.17 -1.91 -9.43
CA ASN A 60 2.48 -0.57 -9.90
C ASN A 60 2.31 0.50 -8.80
N ALA A 61 1.20 0.45 -8.06
CA ALA A 61 0.93 1.40 -6.99
C ALA A 61 1.97 1.28 -5.85
N LEU A 62 2.32 0.06 -5.47
CA LEU A 62 3.31 -0.23 -4.44
C LEU A 62 4.70 0.23 -4.85
N THR A 63 5.12 -0.03 -6.10
CA THR A 63 6.37 0.50 -6.65
C THR A 63 6.40 2.03 -6.57
N THR A 64 5.33 2.71 -6.97
CA THR A 64 5.25 4.18 -6.85
C THR A 64 5.38 4.65 -5.39
N LEU A 65 4.84 3.90 -4.42
CA LEU A 65 4.98 4.24 -3.00
C LEU A 65 6.41 4.08 -2.49
N VAL A 66 7.13 3.04 -2.94
CA VAL A 66 8.56 2.86 -2.63
C VAL A 66 9.39 3.97 -3.27
N GLU A 67 9.21 4.22 -4.57
CA GLU A 67 9.93 5.26 -5.31
C GLU A 67 9.69 6.67 -4.75
N SER A 68 8.54 6.90 -4.11
CA SER A 68 8.20 8.16 -3.44
C SER A 68 8.59 8.20 -1.96
N GLU A 69 9.30 7.18 -1.46
CA GLU A 69 9.75 7.07 -0.07
C GLU A 69 8.58 7.17 0.93
N MET A 70 7.43 6.65 0.53
CA MET A 70 6.21 6.58 1.35
C MET A 70 6.15 5.29 2.17
N ILE A 71 6.69 4.20 1.61
CA ILE A 71 6.91 2.91 2.27
C ILE A 71 8.35 2.48 2.00
N ASN A 72 8.93 1.68 2.90
CA ASN A 72 10.36 1.42 2.87
C ASN A 72 10.75 0.13 2.12
N GLU A 73 9.87 -0.89 2.05
CA GLU A 73 10.23 -2.22 1.50
C GLU A 73 9.02 -2.94 0.85
N LEU A 74 9.29 -3.88 -0.07
CA LEU A 74 8.34 -4.79 -0.74
C LEU A 74 8.74 -6.25 -0.52
#